data_AF-A0A9D1VW52-F1
#
_entry.id   AF-A0A9D1VW52-F1
#
_cell.length_a   1.000
_cell.length_b   1.000
_cell.length_c   1.000
_cell.angle_alpha   90.00
_cell.angle_beta   90.00
_cell.angle_gamma   90.00
#
_symmetry.space_group_name_H-M   'P 1'
#
loop_
_entity.id
_entity.type
_entity.pdbx_description
1 polymer ?
#
loop_
_entity_poly.entity_id
_entity_poly.type
_entity_poly.pdbx_seq_one_letter_code
_entity_poly.pdbx_strand_id
1 'polypeptide(L)'
;MGVLAGKKVITFGDSIVDGHLYKKAGFMEFVAEQEGMSVTKYANNGACIMPGSPIDEEGLGGMILEDQIRRAAEDGLDPDYVVFDGGTNDAYEPVMQKLGDAEKASFEAANAKTDESGKAFPALSDTFAGAFACTIRAIRKNWPRAKVVYVAAHRLGYRDRGVQEALHRIQMNVCAHMGVAAADLYDECELDTADEAMCRKYSFDVIKDGIPAPGEEPTGTHPNFEAIREFYLPIVSDVLRKAEIFRFGEINWDAQDHEIMLYWELPAGEQNGDVYEIWVNSSRTGETQQCHFGIKDLEADTVYEISLRAMRDGEELQKTRIYCRTKQVKTRIDVTQAPYFAKGDGKTVNTETLQRAIDDCAPDQAVYFPEGIYMTGSLKLHSDMELYLDKGAVLKGTAEPDDYLPRIWSRFEGTEMECLSGLLNLGEIDHTA
;
A
#
# COMPACT_ATOMS: atom_id res chain seq x y z
N MET A 1 -18.11 -9.42 -29.26
CA MET A 1 -17.24 -10.08 -28.26
C MET A 1 -16.89 -9.03 -27.22
N GLY A 2 -16.95 -9.38 -25.92
CA GLY A 2 -16.60 -8.45 -24.84
C GLY A 2 -15.11 -8.05 -24.89
N VAL A 3 -14.74 -7.00 -24.16
CA VAL A 3 -13.36 -6.46 -24.17
C VAL A 3 -12.29 -7.47 -23.69
N LEU A 4 -12.72 -8.50 -22.97
CA LEU A 4 -11.86 -9.57 -22.45
C LEU A 4 -11.82 -10.85 -23.32
N ALA A 5 -12.65 -10.94 -24.37
CA ALA A 5 -12.73 -12.16 -25.17
C ALA A 5 -11.39 -12.49 -25.86
N GLY A 6 -10.95 -13.75 -25.72
CA GLY A 6 -9.69 -14.25 -26.27
C GLY A 6 -8.45 -13.88 -25.44
N LYS A 7 -8.60 -13.13 -24.35
CA LYS A 7 -7.50 -12.79 -23.43
C LYS A 7 -7.04 -14.00 -22.63
N LYS A 8 -5.75 -14.06 -22.34
CA LYS A 8 -5.15 -15.13 -21.54
C LYS A 8 -4.90 -14.64 -20.11
N VAL A 9 -5.36 -15.40 -19.13
CA VAL A 9 -5.12 -15.13 -17.71
C VAL A 9 -4.35 -16.29 -17.07
N ILE A 10 -3.33 -15.95 -16.29
CA ILE A 10 -2.73 -16.89 -15.34
C ILE A 10 -3.17 -16.54 -13.93
N THR A 11 -3.36 -17.58 -13.09
CA THR A 11 -3.83 -17.38 -11.72
C THR A 11 -2.90 -18.01 -10.69
N PHE A 12 -2.68 -17.26 -9.61
CA PHE A 12 -1.95 -17.66 -8.41
C PHE A 12 -2.83 -17.48 -7.19
N GLY A 13 -2.56 -18.17 -6.11
CA GLY A 13 -3.38 -18.01 -4.92
C GLY A 13 -3.51 -19.22 -4.04
N ASP A 14 -4.47 -19.13 -3.13
CA ASP A 14 -4.80 -20.15 -2.17
C ASP A 14 -5.94 -21.08 -2.65
N SER A 15 -6.65 -21.69 -1.70
CA SER A 15 -7.73 -22.63 -1.94
C SER A 15 -8.94 -22.02 -2.65
N ILE A 16 -9.13 -20.71 -2.55
CA ILE A 16 -10.26 -20.00 -3.18
C ILE A 16 -10.06 -19.92 -4.70
N VAL A 17 -8.85 -19.61 -5.17
CA VAL A 17 -8.52 -19.70 -6.61
C VAL A 17 -8.41 -21.16 -7.06
N ASP A 18 -7.77 -22.02 -6.27
CA ASP A 18 -7.56 -23.44 -6.61
C ASP A 18 -8.88 -24.22 -6.79
N GLY A 19 -9.93 -23.85 -6.05
CA GLY A 19 -11.23 -24.54 -6.04
C GLY A 19 -11.36 -25.58 -4.91
N HIS A 20 -10.41 -25.62 -3.98
CA HIS A 20 -10.40 -26.49 -2.79
C HIS A 20 -10.63 -27.97 -3.16
N LEU A 21 -11.71 -28.60 -2.67
CA LEU A 21 -12.04 -29.99 -3.03
C LEU A 21 -12.60 -30.14 -4.45
N TYR A 22 -13.10 -29.06 -5.05
CA TYR A 22 -13.59 -29.03 -6.42
C TYR A 22 -12.51 -28.55 -7.40
N LYS A 23 -11.43 -29.33 -7.52
CA LYS A 23 -10.25 -28.99 -8.34
C LYS A 23 -10.53 -28.66 -9.82
N LYS A 24 -11.70 -29.04 -10.34
CA LYS A 24 -12.11 -28.75 -11.72
C LYS A 24 -12.29 -27.26 -12.00
N ALA A 25 -12.70 -26.47 -11.01
CA ALA A 25 -12.96 -25.04 -11.18
C ALA A 25 -12.97 -24.30 -9.83
N GLY A 26 -12.19 -23.21 -9.74
CA GLY A 26 -12.38 -22.13 -8.78
C GLY A 26 -13.12 -20.95 -9.45
N PHE A 27 -13.13 -19.78 -8.82
CA PHE A 27 -13.91 -18.64 -9.35
C PHE A 27 -13.39 -18.12 -10.71
N MET A 28 -12.10 -18.23 -10.98
CA MET A 28 -11.52 -17.71 -12.23
C MET A 28 -11.88 -18.54 -13.46
N GLU A 29 -12.16 -19.83 -13.32
CA GLU A 29 -12.71 -20.63 -14.42
C GLU A 29 -14.11 -20.13 -14.81
N PHE A 30 -14.95 -19.75 -13.84
CA PHE A 30 -16.28 -19.15 -14.12
C PHE A 30 -16.17 -17.78 -14.77
N VAL A 31 -15.24 -16.93 -14.30
CA VAL A 31 -14.95 -15.62 -14.90
C VAL A 31 -14.47 -15.80 -16.34
N ALA A 32 -13.52 -16.71 -16.57
CA ALA A 32 -12.97 -16.95 -17.89
C ALA A 32 -14.02 -17.48 -18.88
N GLU A 33 -14.90 -18.40 -18.43
CA GLU A 33 -16.01 -18.88 -19.25
C GLU A 33 -16.98 -17.74 -19.62
N GLN A 34 -17.39 -16.92 -18.65
CA GLN A 34 -18.31 -15.80 -18.89
C GLN A 34 -17.73 -14.75 -19.84
N GLU A 35 -16.49 -14.36 -19.62
CA GLU A 35 -15.83 -13.27 -20.36
C GLU A 35 -15.17 -13.75 -21.67
N GLY A 36 -15.16 -15.06 -21.93
CA GLY A 36 -14.57 -15.68 -23.11
C GLY A 36 -13.03 -15.67 -23.10
N MET A 37 -12.42 -15.76 -21.92
CA MET A 37 -10.96 -15.81 -21.71
C MET A 37 -10.46 -17.25 -21.66
N SER A 38 -9.14 -17.44 -21.73
CA SER A 38 -8.49 -18.71 -21.38
C SER A 38 -7.72 -18.58 -20.08
N VAL A 39 -7.87 -19.54 -19.17
CA VAL A 39 -7.22 -19.55 -17.85
C VAL A 39 -6.17 -20.65 -17.74
N THR A 40 -5.03 -20.34 -17.11
CA THR A 40 -4.04 -21.32 -16.65
C THR A 40 -3.77 -21.10 -15.17
N LYS A 41 -4.01 -22.14 -14.36
CA LYS A 41 -4.04 -22.04 -12.90
C LYS A 41 -2.82 -22.70 -12.27
N TYR A 42 -2.15 -21.96 -11.39
CA TYR A 42 -1.03 -22.42 -10.55
C TYR A 42 -1.34 -22.31 -9.05
N ALA A 43 -2.53 -21.81 -8.71
CA ALA A 43 -2.98 -21.70 -7.32
C ALA A 43 -2.97 -23.04 -6.61
N ASN A 44 -2.76 -22.99 -5.30
CA ASN A 44 -2.61 -24.16 -4.48
C ASN A 44 -3.38 -24.03 -3.16
N ASN A 45 -4.08 -25.08 -2.77
CA ASN A 45 -4.82 -25.10 -1.52
C ASN A 45 -3.86 -24.97 -0.33
N GLY A 46 -4.17 -24.07 0.59
CA GLY A 46 -3.35 -23.80 1.78
C GLY A 46 -2.16 -22.86 1.56
N ALA A 47 -1.97 -22.32 0.35
CA ALA A 47 -0.86 -21.41 0.08
C ALA A 47 -0.95 -20.11 0.89
N CYS A 48 0.21 -19.59 1.28
CA CYS A 48 0.37 -18.34 2.03
C CYS A 48 1.11 -17.27 1.21
N ILE A 49 0.92 -16.00 1.59
CA ILE A 49 1.75 -14.89 1.12
C ILE A 49 3.10 -14.91 1.83
N MET A 50 3.09 -15.03 3.17
CA MET A 50 4.29 -15.16 3.97
C MET A 50 4.89 -16.56 3.85
N PRO A 51 6.17 -16.75 4.25
CA PRO A 51 6.72 -18.08 4.50
C PRO A 51 5.79 -18.92 5.37
N GLY A 52 5.20 -19.95 4.77
CA GLY A 52 4.13 -20.75 5.34
C GLY A 52 4.36 -22.24 5.09
N SER A 53 3.41 -23.05 5.56
CA SER A 53 3.43 -24.51 5.63
C SER A 53 4.21 -25.19 4.49
N PRO A 54 5.06 -26.19 4.77
CA PRO A 54 5.72 -26.94 3.71
C PRO A 54 4.67 -27.54 2.78
N ILE A 55 4.99 -27.65 1.49
CA ILE A 55 4.15 -28.40 0.58
C ILE A 55 4.14 -29.86 1.02
N ASP A 56 2.96 -30.38 1.35
CA ASP A 56 2.82 -31.78 1.72
C ASP A 56 2.76 -32.71 0.49
N GLU A 57 2.69 -34.02 0.72
CA GLU A 57 2.63 -35.02 -0.36
C GLU A 57 1.37 -34.90 -1.23
N GLU A 58 0.30 -34.31 -0.70
CA GLU A 58 -0.95 -34.02 -1.42
C GLU A 58 -0.86 -32.70 -2.21
N GLY A 59 0.27 -32.02 -2.10
CA GLY A 59 0.55 -30.77 -2.76
C GLY A 59 -0.05 -29.58 -2.03
N LEU A 60 -0.50 -29.67 -0.78
CA LEU A 60 -1.12 -28.56 -0.04
C LEU A 60 -0.07 -27.67 0.65
N GLY A 61 -0.34 -26.38 0.77
CA GLY A 61 0.53 -25.40 1.43
C GLY A 61 1.45 -24.66 0.47
N GLY A 62 2.62 -24.29 0.97
CA GLY A 62 3.64 -23.54 0.24
C GLY A 62 3.40 -22.03 0.19
N MET A 63 4.33 -21.35 -0.48
CA MET A 63 4.26 -19.90 -0.69
C MET A 63 3.84 -19.58 -2.11
N ILE A 64 2.96 -18.59 -2.27
CA ILE A 64 2.56 -18.10 -3.61
C ILE A 64 3.79 -17.64 -4.42
N LEU A 65 4.72 -16.92 -3.77
CA LEU A 65 5.94 -16.43 -4.41
C LEU A 65 6.89 -17.55 -4.86
N GLU A 66 7.25 -18.46 -3.94
CA GLU A 66 8.27 -19.48 -4.19
C GLU A 66 7.73 -20.66 -5.00
N ASP A 67 6.54 -21.13 -4.66
CA ASP A 67 6.03 -22.41 -5.15
C ASP A 67 5.10 -22.29 -6.35
N GLN A 68 4.57 -21.11 -6.63
CA GLN A 68 3.68 -20.89 -7.76
C GLN A 68 4.30 -19.96 -8.79
N ILE A 69 4.62 -18.72 -8.41
CA ILE A 69 5.10 -17.70 -9.37
C ILE A 69 6.42 -18.09 -10.01
N ARG A 70 7.41 -18.56 -9.22
CA ARG A 70 8.71 -18.95 -9.77
C ARG A 70 8.62 -20.17 -10.67
N ARG A 71 7.78 -21.15 -10.32
CA ARG A 71 7.56 -22.33 -11.14
C ARG A 71 6.86 -21.98 -12.45
N ALA A 72 5.79 -21.18 -12.39
CA ALA A 72 5.07 -20.72 -13.58
C ALA A 72 5.93 -19.87 -14.52
N ALA A 73 6.94 -19.17 -14.00
CA ALA A 73 7.87 -18.41 -14.83
C ALA A 73 8.72 -19.31 -15.75
N GLU A 74 8.92 -20.58 -15.40
CA GLU A 74 9.67 -21.55 -16.21
C GLU A 74 8.88 -22.01 -17.45
N ASP A 75 7.55 -21.89 -17.43
CA ASP A 75 6.66 -22.35 -18.51
C ASP A 75 6.63 -21.39 -19.71
N GLY A 76 7.25 -20.21 -19.61
CA GLY A 76 7.37 -19.26 -20.73
C GLY A 76 6.04 -18.70 -21.25
N LEU A 77 5.02 -18.65 -20.40
CA LEU A 77 3.69 -18.14 -20.76
C LEU A 77 3.70 -16.62 -21.02
N ASP A 78 2.85 -16.19 -21.95
CA ASP A 78 2.62 -14.77 -22.30
C ASP A 78 1.14 -14.39 -22.10
N PRO A 79 0.74 -14.11 -20.84
CA PRO A 79 -0.62 -13.75 -20.48
C PRO A 79 -0.92 -12.26 -20.68
N ASP A 80 -2.18 -11.94 -20.94
CA ASP A 80 -2.69 -10.57 -20.89
C ASP A 80 -2.95 -10.12 -19.44
N TYR A 81 -3.30 -11.06 -18.55
CA TYR A 81 -3.66 -10.81 -17.16
C TYR A 81 -2.96 -11.78 -16.21
N VAL A 82 -2.58 -11.26 -15.05
CA VAL A 82 -2.27 -12.07 -13.87
C VAL A 82 -3.28 -11.74 -12.79
N VAL A 83 -4.04 -12.73 -12.34
CA VAL A 83 -4.96 -12.58 -11.21
C VAL A 83 -4.42 -13.39 -10.04
N PHE A 84 -4.35 -12.79 -8.86
CA PHE A 84 -3.95 -13.53 -7.68
C PHE A 84 -4.79 -13.16 -6.46
N ASP A 85 -4.99 -14.13 -5.58
CA ASP A 85 -5.43 -13.90 -4.20
C ASP A 85 -4.33 -14.31 -3.21
N GLY A 86 -4.64 -14.21 -1.93
CA GLY A 86 -3.76 -14.62 -0.84
C GLY A 86 -4.04 -13.86 0.45
N GLY A 87 -3.48 -14.34 1.56
CA GLY A 87 -3.72 -13.81 2.91
C GLY A 87 -4.70 -14.64 3.74
N THR A 88 -5.53 -15.48 3.12
CA THR A 88 -6.50 -16.34 3.82
C THR A 88 -5.83 -17.27 4.82
N ASN A 89 -4.69 -17.88 4.44
CA ASN A 89 -3.94 -18.80 5.30
C ASN A 89 -2.90 -18.09 6.18
N ASP A 90 -2.67 -16.80 5.94
CA ASP A 90 -1.87 -15.93 6.79
C ASP A 90 -2.69 -15.32 7.95
N ALA A 91 -4.04 -15.32 7.83
CA ALA A 91 -4.98 -14.67 8.74
C ALA A 91 -5.16 -15.37 10.11
N TYR A 92 -4.05 -15.54 10.84
CA TYR A 92 -4.01 -16.02 12.22
C TYR A 92 -3.24 -15.04 13.10
N GLU A 93 -3.58 -14.98 14.39
CA GLU A 93 -3.04 -13.99 15.34
C GLU A 93 -1.52 -13.73 15.23
N PRO A 94 -0.63 -14.75 15.06
CA PRO A 94 0.81 -14.50 15.03
C PRO A 94 1.27 -13.54 13.93
N VAL A 95 0.49 -13.37 12.86
CA VAL A 95 0.78 -12.43 11.77
C VAL A 95 0.71 -10.97 12.22
N MET A 96 -0.03 -10.67 13.31
CA MET A 96 -0.19 -9.31 13.85
C MET A 96 1.15 -8.70 14.29
N GLN A 97 2.11 -9.54 14.69
CA GLN A 97 3.47 -9.12 15.05
C GLN A 97 4.38 -8.94 13.83
N LYS A 98 3.88 -9.26 12.63
CA LYS A 98 4.62 -9.30 11.37
C LYS A 98 3.91 -8.57 10.24
N LEU A 99 3.01 -7.62 10.53
CA LEU A 99 2.27 -6.92 9.46
C LEU A 99 3.22 -6.17 8.52
N GLY A 100 4.22 -5.47 9.07
CA GLY A 100 5.09 -4.58 8.31
C GLY A 100 4.40 -3.26 7.94
N ASP A 101 5.12 -2.41 7.23
CA ASP A 101 4.62 -1.13 6.72
C ASP A 101 4.46 -1.19 5.20
N ALA A 102 3.30 -0.80 4.68
CA ALA A 102 2.96 -0.96 3.26
C ALA A 102 3.77 -0.03 2.35
N GLU A 103 4.02 1.21 2.76
CA GLU A 103 4.78 2.19 1.99
C GLU A 103 6.24 1.75 1.89
N LYS A 104 6.85 1.47 3.05
CA LYS A 104 8.23 0.98 3.14
C LYS A 104 8.40 -0.31 2.34
N ALA A 105 7.51 -1.28 2.51
CA ALA A 105 7.56 -2.54 1.78
C ALA A 105 7.49 -2.33 0.26
N SER A 106 6.61 -1.45 -0.21
CA SER A 106 6.44 -1.15 -1.63
C SER A 106 7.69 -0.46 -2.20
N PHE A 107 8.22 0.54 -1.49
CA PHE A 107 9.44 1.25 -1.87
C PHE A 107 10.67 0.33 -1.93
N GLU A 108 10.87 -0.48 -0.89
CA GLU A 108 11.98 -1.45 -0.84
C GLU A 108 11.81 -2.53 -1.92
N ALA A 109 10.58 -3.02 -2.15
CA ALA A 109 10.30 -3.96 -3.23
C ALA A 109 10.50 -3.35 -4.62
N ALA A 110 10.31 -2.04 -4.83
CA ALA A 110 10.65 -1.41 -6.10
C ALA A 110 12.17 -1.29 -6.30
N ASN A 111 12.91 -0.99 -5.23
CA ASN A 111 14.32 -0.60 -5.30
C ASN A 111 15.33 -1.72 -4.98
N ALA A 112 14.92 -2.87 -4.43
CA ALA A 112 15.90 -3.88 -4.02
C ALA A 112 16.76 -4.34 -5.21
N LYS A 113 18.08 -4.12 -5.10
CA LYS A 113 19.08 -4.70 -5.99
C LYS A 113 19.26 -6.16 -5.56
N THR A 114 19.22 -7.10 -6.50
CA THR A 114 19.53 -8.52 -6.19
C THR A 114 20.87 -8.59 -5.46
N ASP A 115 21.02 -9.41 -4.42
CA ASP A 115 22.30 -9.52 -3.71
C ASP A 115 23.40 -10.21 -4.55
N GLU A 116 24.64 -10.17 -4.06
CA GLU A 116 25.85 -10.74 -4.70
C GLU A 116 25.78 -12.26 -4.97
N SER A 117 24.75 -12.95 -4.47
CA SER A 117 24.49 -14.39 -4.69
C SER A 117 23.38 -14.68 -5.70
N GLY A 118 22.73 -13.63 -6.24
CA GLY A 118 21.59 -13.76 -7.16
C GLY A 118 20.30 -14.20 -6.49
N LYS A 119 20.26 -14.31 -5.15
CA LYS A 119 19.04 -14.52 -4.36
C LYS A 119 18.58 -13.19 -3.78
N ALA A 120 17.61 -12.53 -4.40
CA ALA A 120 16.80 -11.56 -3.67
C ALA A 120 15.90 -12.28 -2.64
N PHE A 121 15.38 -11.55 -1.65
CA PHE A 121 14.15 -11.82 -0.87
C PHE A 121 14.18 -12.08 0.65
N PRO A 122 15.26 -12.45 1.38
CA PRO A 122 15.08 -12.86 2.78
C PRO A 122 14.59 -11.75 3.72
N ALA A 123 15.13 -10.53 3.63
CA ALA A 123 14.82 -9.45 4.59
C ALA A 123 13.44 -8.80 4.38
N LEU A 124 12.90 -8.83 3.15
CA LEU A 124 11.59 -8.26 2.83
C LEU A 124 10.44 -9.23 3.19
N SER A 125 10.66 -10.54 3.11
CA SER A 125 9.62 -11.54 3.38
C SER A 125 9.33 -11.79 4.87
N ASP A 126 10.04 -11.13 5.78
CA ASP A 126 9.84 -11.29 7.23
C ASP A 126 8.53 -10.65 7.73
N THR A 127 7.95 -9.77 6.92
CA THR A 127 6.66 -9.14 7.16
C THR A 127 5.66 -9.49 6.08
N PHE A 128 4.38 -9.44 6.41
CA PHE A 128 3.29 -9.67 5.48
C PHE A 128 3.28 -8.63 4.35
N ALA A 129 3.41 -7.34 4.68
CA ALA A 129 3.51 -6.26 3.70
C ALA A 129 4.66 -6.49 2.71
N GLY A 130 5.84 -6.82 3.22
CA GLY A 130 7.02 -7.06 2.37
C GLY A 130 6.90 -8.32 1.52
N ALA A 131 6.36 -9.42 2.06
CA ALA A 131 6.07 -10.64 1.29
C ALA A 131 5.02 -10.40 0.18
N PHE A 132 3.97 -9.62 0.48
CA PHE A 132 2.95 -9.24 -0.49
C PHE A 132 3.51 -8.34 -1.60
N ALA A 133 4.29 -7.31 -1.25
CA ALA A 133 4.94 -6.43 -2.22
C ALA A 133 5.93 -7.20 -3.12
N CYS A 134 6.68 -8.14 -2.54
CA CYS A 134 7.59 -9.02 -3.28
C CYS A 134 6.87 -9.97 -4.24
N THR A 135 5.67 -10.44 -3.86
CA THR A 135 4.80 -11.23 -4.73
C THR A 135 4.41 -10.43 -5.98
N ILE A 136 3.92 -9.19 -5.80
CA ILE A 136 3.58 -8.29 -6.93
C ILE A 136 4.81 -7.97 -7.79
N ARG A 137 5.95 -7.67 -7.16
CA ARG A 137 7.22 -7.41 -7.87
C ARG A 137 7.63 -8.60 -8.74
N ALA A 138 7.56 -9.81 -8.22
CA ALA A 138 7.91 -11.02 -8.94
C ALA A 138 6.98 -11.27 -10.14
N ILE A 139 5.67 -11.07 -9.96
CA ILE A 139 4.68 -11.12 -11.05
C ILE A 139 5.08 -10.15 -12.17
N ARG A 140 5.33 -8.87 -11.84
CA ARG A 140 5.70 -7.84 -12.83
C ARG A 140 7.02 -8.11 -13.52
N LYS A 141 7.98 -8.70 -12.81
CA LYS A 141 9.28 -9.07 -13.38
C LYS A 141 9.12 -10.18 -14.43
N ASN A 142 8.29 -11.18 -14.16
CA ASN A 142 8.11 -12.32 -15.05
C ASN A 142 7.14 -12.02 -16.20
N TRP A 143 6.11 -11.19 -15.96
CA TRP A 143 5.09 -10.83 -16.96
C TRP A 143 4.87 -9.30 -17.04
N PRO A 144 5.85 -8.53 -17.54
CA PRO A 144 5.84 -7.07 -17.50
C PRO A 144 4.73 -6.41 -18.34
N ARG A 145 4.14 -7.15 -19.29
CA ARG A 145 3.02 -6.66 -20.11
C ARG A 145 1.65 -7.01 -19.55
N ALA A 146 1.59 -7.97 -18.62
CA ALA A 146 0.32 -8.44 -18.08
C ALA A 146 -0.27 -7.41 -17.12
N LYS A 147 -1.60 -7.26 -17.17
CA LYS A 147 -2.32 -6.45 -16.19
C LYS A 147 -2.46 -7.28 -14.92
N VAL A 148 -1.98 -6.75 -13.79
CA VAL A 148 -2.04 -7.45 -12.50
C VAL A 148 -3.31 -7.02 -11.76
N VAL A 149 -4.09 -7.99 -11.30
CA VAL A 149 -5.29 -7.79 -10.48
C VAL A 149 -5.17 -8.63 -9.22
N TYR A 150 -5.33 -7.99 -8.07
CA TYR A 150 -5.45 -8.67 -6.78
C TYR A 150 -6.92 -8.92 -6.45
N VAL A 151 -7.24 -10.07 -5.86
CA VAL A 151 -8.58 -10.40 -5.38
C VAL A 151 -8.51 -10.54 -3.86
N ALA A 152 -9.10 -9.58 -3.14
CA ALA A 152 -9.26 -9.69 -1.70
C ALA A 152 -10.44 -10.62 -1.42
N ALA A 153 -10.23 -11.66 -0.61
CA ALA A 153 -11.28 -12.60 -0.24
C ALA A 153 -12.38 -11.90 0.56
N HIS A 154 -13.60 -12.42 0.44
CA HIS A 154 -14.73 -12.03 1.29
C HIS A 154 -14.42 -12.17 2.80
N ARG A 155 -15.30 -11.63 3.64
CA ARG A 155 -15.23 -11.80 5.10
C ARG A 155 -15.41 -13.27 5.48
N LEU A 156 -14.33 -13.89 5.99
CA LEU A 156 -14.25 -15.31 6.32
C LEU A 156 -14.68 -15.56 7.77
N GLY A 157 -15.57 -16.53 7.97
CA GLY A 157 -16.08 -16.90 9.30
C GLY A 157 -15.08 -17.64 10.20
N TYR A 158 -14.23 -18.51 9.64
CA TYR A 158 -13.25 -19.28 10.40
C TYR A 158 -11.98 -18.50 10.80
N ARG A 159 -11.86 -17.25 10.34
CA ARG A 159 -10.68 -16.40 10.59
C ARG A 159 -11.05 -15.29 11.57
N ASP A 160 -10.10 -14.87 12.40
CA ASP A 160 -10.32 -13.74 13.30
C ASP A 160 -10.59 -12.46 12.49
N ARG A 161 -11.64 -11.71 12.85
CA ARG A 161 -12.05 -10.50 12.12
C ARG A 161 -10.98 -9.41 12.18
N GLY A 162 -10.40 -9.18 13.36
CA GLY A 162 -9.39 -8.13 13.54
C GLY A 162 -8.11 -8.44 12.76
N VAL A 163 -7.71 -9.70 12.70
CA VAL A 163 -6.58 -10.13 11.87
C VAL A 163 -6.88 -9.93 10.38
N GLN A 164 -8.08 -10.32 9.91
CA GLN A 164 -8.49 -10.10 8.53
C GLN A 164 -8.46 -8.62 8.15
N GLU A 165 -9.03 -7.75 8.98
CA GLU A 165 -9.03 -6.30 8.75
C GLU A 165 -7.60 -5.74 8.69
N ALA A 166 -6.69 -6.20 9.55
CA ALA A 166 -5.30 -5.75 9.54
C ALA A 166 -4.57 -6.14 8.25
N LEU A 167 -4.73 -7.39 7.79
CA LEU A 167 -4.14 -7.86 6.53
C LEU A 167 -4.75 -7.16 5.32
N HIS A 168 -6.07 -7.02 5.28
CA HIS A 168 -6.79 -6.35 4.19
C HIS A 168 -6.31 -4.92 3.98
N ARG A 169 -6.16 -4.14 5.06
CA ARG A 169 -5.63 -2.76 4.99
C ARG A 169 -4.24 -2.72 4.38
N ILE A 170 -3.35 -3.63 4.78
CA ILE A 170 -2.01 -3.74 4.20
C ILE A 170 -2.08 -4.11 2.72
N GLN A 171 -2.92 -5.07 2.33
CA GLN A 171 -3.07 -5.50 0.94
C GLN A 171 -3.56 -4.35 0.05
N MET A 172 -4.59 -3.61 0.49
CA MET A 172 -5.12 -2.46 -0.25
C MET A 172 -4.06 -1.36 -0.39
N ASN A 173 -3.33 -1.04 0.68
CA ASN A 173 -2.27 -0.03 0.65
C ASN A 173 -1.12 -0.44 -0.27
N VAL A 174 -0.64 -1.69 -0.22
CA VAL A 174 0.41 -2.17 -1.13
C VAL A 174 -0.11 -2.18 -2.58
N CYS A 175 -1.36 -2.58 -2.82
CA CYS A 175 -1.96 -2.49 -4.15
C CYS A 175 -1.99 -1.05 -4.66
N ALA A 176 -2.34 -0.07 -3.82
CA ALA A 176 -2.34 1.35 -4.18
C ALA A 176 -0.93 1.87 -4.48
N HIS A 177 0.04 1.68 -3.58
CA HIS A 177 1.43 2.10 -3.78
C HIS A 177 2.05 1.48 -5.02
N MET A 178 1.69 0.24 -5.35
CA MET A 178 2.22 -0.43 -6.52
C MET A 178 1.36 -0.22 -7.77
N GLY A 179 0.16 0.39 -7.73
CA GLY A 179 -0.71 0.51 -8.90
C GLY A 179 -1.26 -0.82 -9.41
N VAL A 180 -1.72 -1.68 -8.49
CA VAL A 180 -2.42 -2.94 -8.76
C VAL A 180 -3.92 -2.73 -8.55
N ALA A 181 -4.73 -3.10 -9.54
CA ALA A 181 -6.19 -3.06 -9.40
C ALA A 181 -6.65 -4.14 -8.42
N ALA A 182 -7.58 -3.82 -7.54
CA ALA A 182 -8.13 -4.76 -6.57
C ALA A 182 -9.61 -5.07 -6.86
N ALA A 183 -9.96 -6.34 -6.88
CA ALA A 183 -11.33 -6.83 -6.70
C ALA A 183 -11.54 -7.10 -5.22
N ASP A 184 -12.16 -6.14 -4.52
CA ASP A 184 -12.22 -6.10 -3.07
C ASP A 184 -13.50 -6.76 -2.53
N LEU A 185 -13.60 -8.10 -2.59
CA LEU A 185 -14.78 -8.80 -2.05
C LEU A 185 -14.92 -8.59 -0.54
N TYR A 186 -13.85 -8.24 0.17
CA TYR A 186 -13.88 -8.07 1.62
C TYR A 186 -14.85 -6.96 2.03
N ASP A 187 -14.89 -5.86 1.28
CA ASP A 187 -15.71 -4.68 1.62
C ASP A 187 -16.76 -4.33 0.55
N GLU A 188 -16.59 -4.80 -0.70
CA GLU A 188 -17.50 -4.45 -1.80
C GLU A 188 -18.63 -5.45 -2.01
N CYS A 189 -18.72 -6.49 -1.16
CA CYS A 189 -19.85 -7.40 -1.17
C CYS A 189 -20.41 -7.68 0.23
N GLU A 190 -21.63 -8.19 0.26
CA GLU A 190 -22.35 -8.51 1.51
C GLU A 190 -21.95 -9.87 2.10
N LEU A 191 -21.21 -10.70 1.36
CA LEU A 191 -20.83 -12.05 1.81
C LEU A 191 -19.97 -12.00 3.08
N ASP A 192 -20.56 -12.42 4.18
CA ASP A 192 -19.90 -12.58 5.48
C ASP A 192 -20.23 -13.94 6.07
N THR A 193 -19.28 -14.88 5.99
CA THR A 193 -19.49 -16.24 6.46
C THR A 193 -19.28 -16.40 7.97
N ALA A 194 -19.08 -15.30 8.71
CA ALA A 194 -19.27 -15.31 10.16
C ALA A 194 -20.76 -15.38 10.54
N ASP A 195 -21.67 -14.96 9.64
CA ASP A 195 -23.09 -15.25 9.76
C ASP A 195 -23.36 -16.71 9.41
N GLU A 196 -24.03 -17.43 10.31
CA GLU A 196 -24.26 -18.88 10.16
C GLU A 196 -25.11 -19.21 8.92
N ALA A 197 -26.08 -18.36 8.58
CA ALA A 197 -26.96 -18.60 7.45
C ALA A 197 -26.20 -18.38 6.13
N MET A 198 -25.40 -17.32 6.04
CA MET A 198 -24.50 -17.09 4.91
C MET A 198 -23.45 -18.18 4.80
N CYS A 199 -22.82 -18.59 5.90
CA CYS A 199 -21.86 -19.70 5.92
C CYS A 199 -22.46 -20.97 5.30
N ARG A 200 -23.60 -21.44 5.82
CA ARG A 200 -24.28 -22.65 5.31
C ARG A 200 -24.73 -22.50 3.85
N LYS A 201 -25.14 -21.31 3.43
CA LYS A 201 -25.65 -21.06 2.08
C LYS A 201 -24.53 -20.97 1.05
N TYR A 202 -23.43 -20.31 1.40
CA TYR A 202 -22.44 -19.82 0.43
C TYR A 202 -21.07 -20.49 0.53
N SER A 203 -20.80 -21.29 1.56
CA SER A 203 -19.55 -22.04 1.64
C SER A 203 -19.71 -23.53 1.36
N PHE A 204 -18.58 -24.21 1.19
CA PHE A 204 -18.53 -25.67 1.13
C PHE A 204 -17.27 -26.23 1.78
N ASP A 205 -17.40 -27.44 2.31
CA ASP A 205 -16.30 -28.19 2.92
C ASP A 205 -16.30 -29.65 2.47
N VAL A 206 -17.33 -30.07 1.70
CA VAL A 206 -17.48 -31.41 1.16
C VAL A 206 -18.02 -31.36 -0.28
N ILE A 207 -17.84 -32.46 -1.00
CA ILE A 207 -18.49 -32.69 -2.29
C ILE A 207 -19.61 -33.71 -2.06
N LYS A 208 -20.86 -33.28 -2.24
CA LYS A 208 -22.05 -34.14 -2.13
C LYS A 208 -22.68 -34.28 -3.51
N ASP A 209 -22.87 -35.52 -3.96
CA ASP A 209 -23.43 -35.80 -5.29
C ASP A 209 -22.71 -35.10 -6.46
N GLY A 210 -21.39 -34.89 -6.31
CA GLY A 210 -20.54 -34.25 -7.31
C GLY A 210 -20.60 -32.71 -7.33
N ILE A 211 -21.32 -32.08 -6.39
CA ILE A 211 -21.40 -30.62 -6.25
C ILE A 211 -20.87 -30.15 -4.89
N PRO A 212 -20.26 -28.94 -4.83
CA PRO A 212 -19.89 -28.29 -3.58
C PRO A 212 -21.09 -28.13 -2.63
N ALA A 213 -20.96 -28.59 -1.39
CA ALA A 213 -21.98 -28.48 -0.36
C ALA A 213 -21.36 -28.13 1.01
N PRO A 214 -22.10 -27.44 1.89
CA PRO A 214 -21.64 -27.20 3.26
C PRO A 214 -21.40 -28.53 4.00
N GLY A 215 -20.37 -28.56 4.85
CA GLY A 215 -20.17 -29.64 5.81
C GLY A 215 -21.23 -29.66 6.91
N GLU A 216 -21.12 -30.61 7.85
CA GLU A 216 -21.97 -30.62 9.06
C GLU A 216 -21.70 -29.37 9.93
N GLU A 217 -20.42 -29.01 10.07
CA GLU A 217 -19.92 -27.81 10.72
C GLU A 217 -19.10 -27.00 9.70
N PRO A 218 -19.76 -26.17 8.87
CA PRO A 218 -19.07 -25.53 7.77
C PRO A 218 -18.09 -24.46 8.25
N THR A 219 -16.93 -24.37 7.61
CA THR A 219 -15.89 -23.40 8.01
C THR A 219 -16.21 -21.99 7.52
N GLY A 220 -17.01 -21.84 6.46
CA GLY A 220 -17.23 -20.53 5.83
C GLY A 220 -16.06 -20.06 4.96
N THR A 221 -15.03 -20.89 4.73
CA THR A 221 -13.81 -20.44 4.03
C THR A 221 -13.96 -20.48 2.51
N HIS A 222 -14.45 -21.61 1.98
CA HIS A 222 -14.41 -21.87 0.54
C HIS A 222 -15.75 -21.53 -0.10
N PRO A 223 -15.81 -20.58 -1.06
CA PRO A 223 -17.06 -20.19 -1.70
C PRO A 223 -17.59 -21.30 -2.62
N ASN A 224 -18.86 -21.65 -2.49
CA ASN A 224 -19.53 -22.58 -3.41
C ASN A 224 -19.94 -21.88 -4.72
N PHE A 225 -20.60 -22.60 -5.62
CA PHE A 225 -21.02 -22.02 -6.91
C PHE A 225 -22.02 -20.87 -6.79
N GLU A 226 -22.87 -20.85 -5.76
CA GLU A 226 -23.81 -19.75 -5.54
C GLU A 226 -23.04 -18.49 -5.13
N ALA A 227 -22.10 -18.62 -4.19
CA ALA A 227 -21.24 -17.52 -3.76
C ALA A 227 -20.38 -16.96 -4.89
N ILE A 228 -19.80 -17.85 -5.70
CA ILE A 228 -19.00 -17.45 -6.87
C ILE A 228 -19.86 -16.64 -7.84
N ARG A 229 -21.07 -17.11 -8.17
CA ARG A 229 -21.95 -16.42 -9.13
C ARG A 229 -22.48 -15.10 -8.61
N GLU A 230 -22.85 -15.05 -7.33
CA GLU A 230 -23.51 -13.89 -6.73
C GLU A 230 -22.52 -12.77 -6.37
N PHE A 231 -21.31 -13.13 -5.93
CA PHE A 231 -20.36 -12.15 -5.38
C PHE A 231 -19.06 -12.05 -6.18
N TYR A 232 -18.37 -13.16 -6.45
CA TYR A 232 -17.05 -13.12 -7.08
C TYR A 232 -17.12 -12.73 -8.56
N LEU A 233 -17.96 -13.43 -9.31
CA LEU A 233 -18.10 -13.28 -10.76
C LEU A 233 -18.41 -11.83 -11.19
N PRO A 234 -19.41 -11.12 -10.62
CA PRO A 234 -19.70 -9.75 -11.03
C PRO A 234 -18.56 -8.78 -10.73
N ILE A 235 -17.97 -8.86 -9.53
CA ILE A 235 -16.93 -7.90 -9.09
C ILE A 235 -15.62 -8.14 -9.85
N VAL A 236 -15.14 -9.39 -9.90
CA VAL A 236 -13.88 -9.71 -10.59
C VAL A 236 -13.97 -9.40 -12.08
N SER A 237 -15.10 -9.72 -12.73
CA SER A 237 -15.28 -9.41 -14.16
C SER A 237 -15.34 -7.89 -14.41
N ASP A 238 -15.98 -7.12 -13.52
CA ASP A 238 -16.04 -5.67 -13.64
C ASP A 238 -14.64 -5.03 -13.55
N VAL A 239 -13.86 -5.43 -12.54
CA VAL A 239 -12.48 -4.95 -12.36
C VAL A 239 -11.61 -5.30 -13.55
N LEU A 240 -11.70 -6.51 -14.10
CA LEU A 240 -10.95 -6.91 -15.29
C LEU A 240 -11.33 -6.07 -16.52
N ARG A 241 -12.64 -5.85 -16.76
CA ARG A 241 -13.10 -5.01 -17.88
C ARG A 241 -12.63 -3.57 -17.74
N LYS A 242 -12.77 -2.99 -16.55
CA LYS A 242 -12.32 -1.64 -16.22
C LYS A 242 -10.81 -1.48 -16.40
N ALA A 243 -10.03 -2.46 -15.96
CA ALA A 243 -8.56 -2.47 -16.11
C ALA A 243 -8.08 -2.55 -17.57
N GLU A 244 -8.91 -2.98 -18.52
CA GLU A 244 -8.59 -2.87 -19.95
C GLU A 244 -8.68 -1.43 -20.46
N ILE A 245 -9.54 -0.61 -19.85
CA ILE A 245 -9.88 0.75 -20.29
C ILE A 245 -9.05 1.80 -19.55
N PHE A 246 -8.94 1.67 -18.23
CA PHE A 246 -8.33 2.65 -17.34
C PHE A 246 -7.59 1.97 -16.20
N ARG A 247 -6.39 2.47 -15.85
CA ARG A 247 -5.62 1.99 -14.70
C ARG A 247 -4.87 3.10 -14.02
N PHE A 248 -5.09 3.25 -12.72
CA PHE A 248 -4.19 3.96 -11.83
C PHE A 248 -2.79 3.36 -11.87
N GLY A 249 -1.77 4.22 -11.89
CA GLY A 249 -0.39 3.87 -11.58
C GLY A 249 -0.17 3.86 -10.06
N GLU A 250 1.03 4.21 -9.62
CA GLU A 250 1.33 4.32 -8.20
C GLU A 250 0.50 5.44 -7.55
N ILE A 251 -0.14 5.14 -6.42
CA ILE A 251 -0.87 6.10 -5.60
C ILE A 251 -0.18 6.18 -4.24
N ASN A 252 0.20 7.39 -3.85
CA ASN A 252 0.94 7.68 -2.64
C ASN A 252 0.24 8.76 -1.83
N TRP A 253 0.60 8.87 -0.57
CA TRP A 253 0.06 9.89 0.32
C TRP A 253 1.08 10.31 1.37
N ASP A 254 0.93 11.54 1.85
CA ASP A 254 1.66 12.03 3.02
C ASP A 254 0.65 12.50 4.06
N ALA A 255 0.70 11.88 5.24
CA ALA A 255 -0.19 12.18 6.36
C ALA A 255 0.48 13.13 7.33
N GLN A 256 -0.21 14.20 7.68
CA GLN A 256 0.11 15.07 8.79
C GLN A 256 -0.89 14.83 9.92
N ASP A 257 -0.85 15.65 10.96
CA ASP A 257 -1.76 15.53 12.11
C ASP A 257 -3.22 15.81 11.75
N HIS A 258 -3.49 16.83 10.92
CA HIS A 258 -4.84 17.25 10.55
C HIS A 258 -5.12 17.26 9.04
N GLU A 259 -4.19 16.77 8.24
CA GLU A 259 -4.33 16.72 6.79
C GLU A 259 -3.66 15.48 6.18
N ILE A 260 -4.15 15.05 5.02
CA ILE A 260 -3.54 14.01 4.19
C ILE A 260 -3.43 14.58 2.77
N MET A 261 -2.23 14.58 2.21
CA MET A 261 -2.00 14.91 0.80
C MET A 261 -1.94 13.62 0.00
N LEU A 262 -2.91 13.40 -0.89
CA LEU A 262 -2.89 12.30 -1.87
C LEU A 262 -2.23 12.76 -3.15
N TYR A 263 -1.47 11.88 -3.80
CA TYR A 263 -0.93 12.11 -5.14
C TYR A 263 -0.71 10.78 -5.87
N TRP A 264 -0.83 10.81 -7.20
CA TRP A 264 -0.72 9.61 -8.02
C TRP A 264 -0.09 9.89 -9.39
N GLU A 265 0.39 8.83 -10.03
CA GLU A 265 0.86 8.91 -11.42
C GLU A 265 -0.30 9.16 -12.38
N LEU A 266 -0.03 9.82 -13.52
CA LEU A 266 -1.01 9.99 -14.58
C LEU A 266 -1.55 8.62 -15.03
N PRO A 267 -2.85 8.33 -14.84
CA PRO A 267 -3.38 6.99 -15.10
C PRO A 267 -3.30 6.59 -16.57
N ALA A 268 -3.06 5.31 -16.82
CA ALA A 268 -3.13 4.76 -18.16
C ALA A 268 -4.59 4.77 -18.64
N GLY A 269 -4.84 5.35 -19.82
CA GLY A 269 -6.19 5.49 -20.37
C GLY A 269 -6.94 6.73 -19.90
N GLU A 270 -6.28 7.63 -19.16
CA GLU A 270 -6.79 8.97 -18.84
C GLU A 270 -7.11 9.75 -20.11
N GLN A 271 -8.15 10.58 -20.02
CA GLN A 271 -8.59 11.50 -21.07
C GLN A 271 -8.95 12.85 -20.48
N ASN A 272 -8.73 13.90 -21.27
CA ASN A 272 -9.11 15.25 -20.89
C ASN A 272 -10.60 15.34 -20.53
N GLY A 273 -10.89 15.76 -19.29
CA GLY A 273 -12.23 15.81 -18.74
C GLY A 273 -12.53 14.75 -17.69
N ASP A 274 -11.65 13.74 -17.54
CA ASP A 274 -11.71 12.80 -16.43
C ASP A 274 -11.63 13.55 -15.09
N VAL A 275 -12.39 13.07 -14.11
CA VAL A 275 -12.47 13.65 -12.76
C VAL A 275 -12.15 12.56 -11.74
N TYR A 276 -11.40 12.93 -10.72
CA TYR A 276 -11.09 12.07 -9.59
C TYR A 276 -11.93 12.49 -8.39
N GLU A 277 -12.78 11.61 -7.91
CA GLU A 277 -13.55 11.83 -6.69
C GLU A 277 -12.84 11.23 -5.48
N ILE A 278 -12.82 11.99 -4.39
CA ILE A 278 -12.23 11.61 -3.11
C ILE A 278 -13.37 11.42 -2.12
N TRP A 279 -13.41 10.22 -1.54
CA TRP A 279 -14.36 9.82 -0.52
C TRP A 279 -13.62 9.43 0.75
N VAL A 280 -14.05 9.97 1.90
CA VAL A 280 -13.47 9.66 3.22
C VAL A 280 -14.56 9.01 4.08
N ASN A 281 -14.30 7.82 4.61
CA ASN A 281 -15.27 7.03 5.39
C ASN A 281 -16.65 6.97 4.71
N SER A 282 -16.66 6.60 3.43
CA SER A 282 -17.87 6.54 2.57
C SER A 282 -18.61 7.86 2.32
N SER A 283 -18.06 9.01 2.70
CA SER A 283 -18.62 10.34 2.41
C SER A 283 -17.81 11.06 1.34
N ARG A 284 -18.46 11.63 0.32
CA ARG A 284 -17.80 12.39 -0.75
C ARG A 284 -17.23 13.68 -0.17
N THR A 285 -15.91 13.83 -0.21
CA THR A 285 -15.18 14.97 0.36
C THR A 285 -14.86 16.02 -0.70
N GLY A 286 -14.57 15.58 -1.93
CA GLY A 286 -14.27 16.51 -3.01
C GLY A 286 -13.92 15.81 -4.32
N GLU A 287 -13.53 16.61 -5.30
CA GLU A 287 -13.10 16.15 -6.61
C GLU A 287 -11.95 17.00 -7.16
N THR A 288 -11.20 16.45 -8.10
CA THR A 288 -10.10 17.15 -8.79
C THR A 288 -9.90 16.60 -10.19
N GLN A 289 -9.32 17.42 -11.08
CA GLN A 289 -8.81 16.98 -12.39
C GLN A 289 -7.28 16.87 -12.40
N GLN A 290 -6.65 17.06 -11.24
CA GLN A 290 -5.22 16.97 -11.05
C GLN A 290 -4.88 15.63 -10.40
N CYS A 291 -3.65 15.16 -10.57
CA CYS A 291 -3.19 13.90 -9.94
C CYS A 291 -2.76 14.09 -8.47
N HIS A 292 -3.43 14.99 -7.74
CA HIS A 292 -3.26 15.18 -6.30
C HIS A 292 -4.50 15.82 -5.68
N PHE A 293 -4.69 15.58 -4.38
CA PHE A 293 -5.77 16.17 -3.59
C PHE A 293 -5.39 16.26 -2.12
N GLY A 294 -5.53 17.44 -1.52
CA GLY A 294 -5.33 17.66 -0.09
C GLY A 294 -6.64 17.52 0.68
N ILE A 295 -6.69 16.53 1.58
CA ILE A 295 -7.79 16.34 2.54
C ILE A 295 -7.39 17.07 3.83
N LYS A 296 -8.25 17.96 4.31
CA LYS A 296 -7.99 18.80 5.49
C LYS A 296 -9.03 18.58 6.57
N ASP A 297 -8.82 19.22 7.71
CA ASP A 297 -9.74 19.23 8.85
C ASP A 297 -10.00 17.81 9.39
N LEU A 298 -8.97 16.97 9.37
CA LEU A 298 -8.99 15.63 9.93
C LEU A 298 -8.65 15.67 11.42
N GLU A 299 -9.09 14.64 12.15
CA GLU A 299 -8.68 14.39 13.53
C GLU A 299 -7.29 13.75 13.54
N ALA A 300 -6.47 14.11 14.52
CA ALA A 300 -5.15 13.53 14.72
C ALA A 300 -5.24 12.08 15.22
N ASP A 301 -4.17 11.31 14.99
CA ASP A 301 -4.05 9.89 15.38
C ASP A 301 -5.25 9.02 14.99
N THR A 302 -5.85 9.30 13.84
CA THR A 302 -7.10 8.70 13.39
C THR A 302 -6.90 7.96 12.08
N VAL A 303 -7.41 6.73 11.99
CA VAL A 303 -7.41 5.94 10.75
C VAL A 303 -8.60 6.34 9.90
N TYR A 304 -8.33 6.66 8.64
CA TYR A 304 -9.31 6.98 7.62
C TYR A 304 -9.31 5.93 6.52
N GLU A 305 -10.51 5.52 6.09
CA GLU A 305 -10.70 4.88 4.78
C GLU A 305 -10.84 5.98 3.72
N ILE A 306 -9.98 5.94 2.72
CA ILE A 306 -10.00 6.85 1.57
C ILE A 306 -10.30 6.03 0.33
N SER A 307 -11.35 6.40 -0.41
CA SER A 307 -11.65 5.85 -1.73
C SER A 307 -11.40 6.91 -2.79
N LEU A 308 -10.49 6.60 -3.71
CA LEU A 308 -10.20 7.37 -4.91
C LEU A 308 -10.92 6.74 -6.10
N ARG A 309 -11.78 7.49 -6.78
CA ARG A 309 -12.56 7.01 -7.93
C ARG A 309 -12.26 7.86 -9.14
N ALA A 310 -11.81 7.23 -10.23
CA ALA A 310 -11.73 7.89 -11.52
C ALA A 310 -13.10 7.82 -12.20
N MET A 311 -13.58 8.96 -12.67
CA MET A 311 -14.90 9.12 -13.26
C MET A 311 -14.78 9.71 -14.66
N ARG A 312 -15.60 9.22 -15.59
CA ARG A 312 -15.77 9.79 -16.94
C ARG A 312 -17.22 9.73 -17.34
N ASP A 313 -17.79 10.86 -17.74
CA ASP A 313 -19.18 10.96 -18.21
C ASP A 313 -20.21 10.36 -17.21
N GLY A 314 -19.92 10.43 -15.91
CA GLY A 314 -20.76 9.89 -14.84
C GLY A 314 -20.55 8.40 -14.52
N GLU A 315 -19.69 7.71 -15.26
CA GLU A 315 -19.34 6.31 -15.05
C GLU A 315 -18.02 6.19 -14.27
N GLU A 316 -17.95 5.23 -13.35
CA GLU A 316 -16.72 4.92 -12.61
C GLU A 316 -15.79 4.08 -13.49
N LEU A 317 -14.62 4.63 -13.81
CA LEU A 317 -13.58 3.94 -14.59
C LEU A 317 -12.79 2.95 -13.76
N GLN A 318 -12.45 3.32 -12.53
CA GLN A 318 -11.76 2.48 -11.56
C GLN A 318 -11.88 3.11 -10.17
N LYS A 319 -11.84 2.26 -9.15
CA LYS A 319 -11.78 2.64 -7.75
C LYS A 319 -10.53 2.03 -7.11
N THR A 320 -9.88 2.80 -6.24
CA THR A 320 -8.85 2.34 -5.30
C THR A 320 -9.28 2.70 -3.88
N ARG A 321 -8.97 1.82 -2.93
CA ARG A 321 -9.13 2.07 -1.50
C ARG A 321 -7.77 2.11 -0.81
N ILE A 322 -7.62 3.05 0.11
CA ILE A 322 -6.42 3.29 0.91
C ILE A 322 -6.86 3.46 2.37
N TYR A 323 -6.03 2.97 3.29
CA TYR A 323 -6.18 3.22 4.71
C TYR A 323 -4.98 4.00 5.22
N CYS A 324 -5.23 5.19 5.76
CA CYS A 324 -4.19 6.09 6.19
C CYS A 324 -4.47 6.55 7.62
N ARG A 325 -3.44 6.63 8.46
CA ARG A 325 -3.54 7.20 9.81
C ARG A 325 -2.89 8.58 9.83
N THR A 326 -3.63 9.59 10.29
CA THR A 326 -3.05 10.92 10.58
C THR A 326 -2.06 10.84 11.74
N LYS A 327 -1.05 11.71 11.74
CA LYS A 327 -0.03 11.75 12.79
C LYS A 327 -0.63 12.24 14.12
N GLN A 328 0.08 11.99 15.22
CA GLN A 328 -0.24 12.62 16.50
C GLN A 328 0.13 14.11 16.44
N VAL A 329 -0.64 14.95 17.12
CA VAL A 329 -0.29 16.37 17.29
C VAL A 329 1.01 16.44 18.09
N LYS A 330 2.03 17.05 17.49
CA LYS A 330 3.33 17.23 18.15
C LYS A 330 3.26 18.31 19.22
N THR A 331 3.98 18.10 20.32
CA THR A 331 4.15 19.14 21.34
C THR A 331 5.09 20.22 20.81
N ARG A 332 4.64 21.48 20.82
CA ARG A 332 5.43 22.61 20.33
C ARG A 332 6.43 23.10 21.37
N ILE A 333 7.70 23.10 21.00
CA ILE A 333 8.78 23.74 21.75
C ILE A 333 8.90 25.18 21.26
N ASP A 334 8.28 26.13 21.96
CA ASP A 334 8.39 27.55 21.61
C ASP A 334 9.80 28.07 21.93
N VAL A 335 10.54 28.43 20.87
CA VAL A 335 11.92 28.91 20.98
C VAL A 335 12.04 30.21 21.79
N THR A 336 10.95 30.98 21.96
CA THR A 336 10.94 32.23 22.74
C THR A 336 10.73 32.01 24.23
N GLN A 337 10.30 30.82 24.64
CA GLN A 337 10.04 30.47 26.03
C GLN A 337 11.26 29.82 26.69
N ALA A 338 11.17 29.61 28.00
CA ALA A 338 12.17 28.86 28.74
C ALA A 338 12.28 27.42 28.21
N PRO A 339 13.49 26.86 28.08
CA PRO A 339 14.80 27.41 28.49
C PRO A 339 15.59 28.13 27.38
N TYR A 340 14.96 28.43 26.23
CA TYR A 340 15.65 28.90 25.02
C TYR A 340 15.73 30.43 24.95
N PHE A 341 14.59 31.12 25.09
CA PHE A 341 14.51 32.59 25.07
C PHE A 341 15.06 33.25 23.80
N ALA A 342 14.87 32.62 22.64
CA ALA A 342 15.20 33.21 21.34
C ALA A 342 14.40 34.50 21.11
N LYS A 343 15.03 35.47 20.46
CA LYS A 343 14.44 36.79 20.19
C LYS A 343 14.20 36.97 18.71
N GLY A 344 12.93 37.10 18.34
CA GLY A 344 12.46 37.41 16.99
C GLY A 344 12.56 38.91 16.63
N ASP A 345 13.58 39.62 17.10
CA ASP A 345 13.72 41.08 16.97
C ASP A 345 14.49 41.55 15.72
N GLY A 346 14.97 40.60 14.91
CA GLY A 346 15.77 40.82 13.71
C GLY A 346 17.19 41.32 13.96
N LYS A 347 17.65 41.33 15.22
CA LYS A 347 18.94 41.92 15.65
C LYS A 347 19.76 40.98 16.53
N THR A 348 19.12 40.18 17.36
CA THR A 348 19.77 39.19 18.21
C THR A 348 20.15 37.98 17.37
N VAL A 349 21.42 37.57 17.43
CA VAL A 349 21.87 36.28 16.86
C VAL A 349 21.46 35.18 17.83
N ASN A 350 20.64 34.23 17.36
CA ASN A 350 20.02 33.20 18.19
C ASN A 350 20.65 31.80 18.00
N THR A 351 21.79 31.69 17.30
CA THR A 351 22.35 30.40 16.85
C THR A 351 22.44 29.37 17.96
N GLU A 352 23.10 29.68 19.07
CA GLU A 352 23.27 28.72 20.19
C GLU A 352 21.93 28.33 20.83
N THR A 353 21.03 29.29 20.99
CA THR A 353 19.72 29.06 21.58
C THR A 353 18.85 28.17 20.69
N LEU A 354 18.82 28.45 19.40
CA LEU A 354 18.03 27.68 18.44
C LEU A 354 18.62 26.28 18.25
N GLN A 355 19.96 26.16 18.22
CA GLN A 355 20.61 24.86 18.17
C GLN A 355 20.26 24.01 19.39
N ARG A 356 20.24 24.60 20.60
CA ARG A 356 19.76 23.89 21.79
C ARG A 356 18.30 23.43 21.68
N ALA A 357 17.42 24.27 21.13
CA ALA A 357 16.02 23.88 20.92
C ALA A 357 15.88 22.73 19.92
N ILE A 358 16.74 22.71 18.90
CA ILE A 358 16.84 21.63 17.94
C ILE A 358 17.37 20.37 18.62
N ASP A 359 18.50 20.44 19.33
CA ASP A 359 19.13 19.30 19.99
C ASP A 359 18.24 18.64 21.06
N ASP A 360 17.42 19.45 21.75
CA ASP A 360 16.48 18.99 22.77
C ASP A 360 15.17 18.43 22.18
N CYS A 361 14.93 18.57 20.87
CA CYS A 361 13.66 18.20 20.24
C CYS A 361 13.48 16.68 20.16
N ALA A 362 12.45 16.15 20.81
CA ALA A 362 12.10 14.74 20.69
C ALA A 362 11.22 14.44 19.44
N PRO A 363 11.07 13.16 19.03
CA PRO A 363 10.29 12.80 17.85
C PRO A 363 8.80 13.22 17.87
N ASP A 364 8.21 13.27 19.05
CA ASP A 364 6.84 13.72 19.32
C ASP A 364 6.72 15.24 19.49
N GLN A 365 7.79 15.98 19.21
CA GLN A 365 7.88 17.43 19.37
C GLN A 365 8.23 18.15 18.06
N ALA A 366 7.87 19.42 18.02
CA ALA A 366 8.20 20.32 16.92
C ALA A 366 8.82 21.61 17.48
N VAL A 367 9.96 22.03 16.93
CA VAL A 367 10.58 23.31 17.27
C VAL A 367 9.76 24.41 16.62
N TYR A 368 9.12 25.23 17.45
CA TYR A 368 8.11 26.19 17.05
C TYR A 368 8.64 27.63 17.11
N PHE A 369 8.50 28.33 15.99
CA PHE A 369 8.83 29.74 15.84
C PHE A 369 7.54 30.57 15.71
N PRO A 370 7.18 31.37 16.73
CA PRO A 370 6.10 32.35 16.58
C PRO A 370 6.51 33.49 15.64
N GLU A 371 5.58 34.41 15.35
CA GLU A 371 5.85 35.60 14.54
C GLU A 371 7.09 36.37 15.04
N GLY A 372 8.02 36.68 14.12
CA GLY A 372 9.27 37.38 14.45
C GLY A 372 10.39 37.11 13.44
N ILE A 373 11.45 37.91 13.50
CA ILE A 373 12.65 37.73 12.68
C ILE A 373 13.77 37.17 13.56
N TYR A 374 14.10 35.90 13.39
CA TYR A 374 15.11 35.19 14.17
C TYR A 374 16.40 35.16 13.38
N MET A 375 17.34 36.04 13.74
CA MET A 375 18.65 36.04 13.11
C MET A 375 19.50 34.88 13.66
N THR A 376 20.17 34.12 12.80
CA THR A 376 20.95 32.94 13.18
C THR A 376 22.06 32.63 12.17
N GLY A 377 23.13 32.00 12.65
CA GLY A 377 24.10 31.26 11.84
C GLY A 377 23.57 29.89 11.42
N SER A 378 24.47 29.00 11.01
CA SER A 378 24.10 27.64 10.61
C SER A 378 23.52 26.81 11.76
N LEU A 379 22.44 26.08 11.47
CA LEU A 379 21.83 25.11 12.39
C LEU A 379 21.96 23.70 11.80
N LYS A 380 22.25 22.71 12.65
CA LYS A 380 22.29 21.29 12.30
C LYS A 380 21.05 20.60 12.87
N LEU A 381 20.26 19.99 11.99
CA LEU A 381 19.09 19.21 12.39
C LEU A 381 19.48 17.74 12.58
N HIS A 382 18.62 17.00 13.26
CA HIS A 382 18.71 15.55 13.42
C HIS A 382 17.45 14.86 12.90
N SER A 383 17.46 13.52 12.86
CA SER A 383 16.33 12.73 12.39
C SER A 383 15.08 12.89 13.27
N ASP A 384 13.92 12.60 12.68
CA ASP A 384 12.61 12.52 13.34
C ASP A 384 12.08 13.81 13.98
N MET A 385 12.59 14.98 13.56
CA MET A 385 12.16 16.26 14.10
C MET A 385 11.29 17.07 13.12
N GLU A 386 10.64 18.11 13.63
CA GLU A 386 9.91 19.10 12.82
C GLU A 386 10.32 20.54 13.20
N LEU A 387 10.51 21.40 12.19
CA LEU A 387 10.62 22.84 12.36
C LEU A 387 9.34 23.52 11.86
N TYR A 388 8.63 24.18 12.76
CA TYR A 388 7.39 24.88 12.44
C TYR A 388 7.58 26.39 12.52
N LEU A 389 7.49 27.07 11.37
CA LEU A 389 7.51 28.54 11.29
C LEU A 389 6.08 29.04 11.13
N ASP A 390 5.55 29.70 12.16
CA ASP A 390 4.22 30.29 12.09
C ASP A 390 4.18 31.44 11.09
N LYS A 391 2.98 31.84 10.68
CA LYS A 391 2.77 32.94 9.76
C LYS A 391 3.46 34.21 10.28
N GLY A 392 4.44 34.70 9.51
CA GLY A 392 5.23 35.89 9.85
C GLY A 392 6.53 35.60 10.61
N ALA A 393 6.81 34.35 10.96
CA ALA A 393 8.13 33.92 11.41
C ALA A 393 9.12 33.90 10.23
N VAL A 394 10.31 34.45 10.45
CA VAL A 394 11.40 34.49 9.47
C VAL A 394 12.68 34.01 10.13
N LEU A 395 13.23 32.89 9.66
CA LEU A 395 14.59 32.48 9.98
C LEU A 395 15.56 33.22 9.05
N LYS A 396 16.37 34.11 9.61
CA LYS A 396 17.24 35.02 8.84
C LYS A 396 18.71 34.70 9.08
N GLY A 397 19.43 34.39 8.00
CA GLY A 397 20.89 34.25 8.07
C GLY A 397 21.60 35.54 8.49
N THR A 398 22.67 35.43 9.27
CA THR A 398 23.57 36.55 9.55
C THR A 398 24.39 36.91 8.31
N ALA A 399 25.00 38.09 8.32
CA ALA A 399 25.94 38.50 7.27
C ALA A 399 27.39 38.12 7.59
N GLU A 400 27.64 37.48 8.73
CA GLU A 400 28.97 37.11 9.22
C GLU A 400 29.32 35.70 8.71
N PRO A 401 30.33 35.55 7.83
CA PRO A 401 30.69 34.23 7.29
C PRO A 401 31.10 33.20 8.35
N ASP A 402 31.68 33.64 9.46
CA ASP A 402 32.13 32.76 10.54
C ASP A 402 30.97 32.05 11.27
N ASP A 403 29.76 32.60 11.21
CA ASP A 403 28.54 31.98 11.78
C ASP A 403 28.08 30.73 11.00
N TYR A 404 28.72 30.43 9.86
CA TYR A 404 28.47 29.27 9.02
C TYR A 404 29.61 28.25 9.06
N LEU A 405 30.46 28.35 10.10
CA LEU A 405 31.47 27.35 10.43
C LEU A 405 30.89 26.29 11.39
N PRO A 406 31.42 25.04 11.37
CA PRO A 406 32.51 24.57 10.55
C PRO A 406 32.13 24.45 9.07
N ARG A 407 33.15 24.42 8.21
CA ARG A 407 32.93 24.03 6.82
C ARG A 407 32.51 22.57 6.77
N ILE A 408 31.59 22.24 5.88
CA ILE A 408 31.10 20.88 5.65
C ILE A 408 31.50 20.42 4.26
N TRP A 409 31.67 19.11 4.12
CA TRP A 409 31.83 18.51 2.80
C TRP A 409 30.52 18.69 2.02
N SER A 410 30.59 19.39 0.88
CA SER A 410 29.41 19.69 0.06
C SER A 410 29.76 19.66 -1.43
N ARG A 411 28.72 19.67 -2.27
CA ARG A 411 28.87 19.77 -3.73
C ARG A 411 28.52 21.20 -4.17
N PHE A 412 29.54 21.94 -4.59
CA PHE A 412 29.40 23.30 -5.10
C PHE A 412 29.74 23.33 -6.60
N GLU A 413 28.81 23.77 -7.43
CA GLU A 413 28.95 23.83 -8.90
C GLU A 413 29.46 22.51 -9.54
N GLY A 414 29.04 21.36 -8.98
CA GLY A 414 29.42 20.04 -9.47
C GLY A 414 30.76 19.51 -8.95
N THR A 415 31.49 20.26 -8.12
CA THR A 415 32.73 19.81 -7.47
C THR A 415 32.49 19.58 -5.98
N GLU A 416 33.02 18.47 -5.45
CA GLU A 416 32.98 18.17 -4.03
C GLU A 416 34.17 18.81 -3.31
N MET A 417 33.87 19.63 -2.32
CA MET A 417 34.86 20.37 -1.55
C MET A 417 34.27 20.85 -0.22
N GLU A 418 35.13 21.27 0.71
CA GLU A 418 34.68 21.94 1.92
C GLU A 418 34.04 23.29 1.59
N CYS A 419 32.80 23.48 2.01
CA CYS A 419 32.00 24.69 1.84
C CYS A 419 31.54 25.22 3.20
N LEU A 420 31.19 26.50 3.32
CA LEU A 420 30.46 26.96 4.50
C LEU A 420 29.15 26.18 4.64
N SER A 421 28.70 25.97 5.87
CA SER A 421 27.43 25.32 6.15
C SER A 421 26.25 26.12 5.59
N GLY A 422 25.17 25.45 5.22
CA GLY A 422 23.91 26.11 4.92
C GLY A 422 23.30 26.73 6.17
N LEU A 423 22.25 27.54 6.01
CA LEU A 423 21.48 28.05 7.16
C LEU A 423 20.86 26.88 7.96
N LEU A 424 20.30 25.91 7.25
CA LEU A 424 19.81 24.65 7.78
C LEU A 424 20.59 23.50 7.13
N ASN A 425 21.05 22.56 7.95
CA ASN A 425 21.84 21.42 7.50
C ASN A 425 21.14 20.14 7.97
N LEU A 426 20.76 19.28 7.01
CA LEU A 426 20.07 18.02 7.25
C LEU A 426 20.83 16.89 6.57
N GLY A 427 21.13 15.84 7.33
CA GLY A 427 21.87 14.67 6.83
C GLY A 427 23.35 14.97 6.54
N GLU A 428 24.00 13.99 5.93
CA GLU A 428 25.41 14.02 5.54
C GLU A 428 25.55 13.44 4.14
N ILE A 429 26.59 13.82 3.39
CA ILE A 429 26.83 13.23 2.06
C ILE A 429 27.21 11.76 2.24
N ASP A 430 26.36 10.88 1.72
CA ASP A 430 26.59 9.45 1.68
C ASP A 430 26.82 8.99 0.23
N HIS A 431 28.05 8.54 -0.06
CA HIS A 431 28.42 7.99 -1.38
C HIS A 431 28.05 6.50 -1.54
N THR A 432 27.48 5.90 -0.50
CA THR A 432 27.09 4.48 -0.45
C THR A 432 25.59 4.26 -0.48
N ALA A 433 24.79 5.33 -0.33
CA ALA A 433 23.33 5.31 -0.36
C ALA A 433 22.74 4.82 -1.70
#